data_AF-A0A350EPS8-F1
#
_entry.id   AF-A0A350EPS8-F1
#
_cell.length_a   1.000
_cell.length_b   1.000
_cell.length_c   1.000
_cell.angle_alpha   90.00
_cell.angle_beta   90.00
_cell.angle_gamma   90.00
#
_symmetry.space_group_name_H-M   'P 1'
#
loop_
_entity.id
_entity.type
_entity.pdbx_description
1 polymer ?
#
loop_
_entity_poly.entity_id
_entity_poly.type
_entity_poly.pdbx_seq_one_letter_code
_entity_poly.pdbx_strand_id
1 'polypeptide(L)'
;LLLGVSGLLPAEPTRRGPATDGYLRKTWDRWWRERDGCEASILPRSLWRLQGLRPANHPHRRLALAAHWLADAGLIDRLEAWFAYAVRNLEANDRPNRTRLADDLFLGLNPANDDFWSRHWTLRSKPMSQPQPLLGHTRVTDLAVNVILPWFFTRAGEGRNGGFQKAAERLWFDWPCAEDNAVLRQARARLLGNAHRGVLRSAAEQQGLLQIVRDFCDHSNSVCEDCRFPGLVAGWQPASDGC
;
A
#
# COMPACT_ATOMS: atom_id res chain seq x y z
N LEU A 1 10.64 1.25 18.93
CA LEU A 1 11.62 0.34 18.28
C LEU A 1 11.86 0.71 16.83
N LEU A 2 10.87 0.62 15.93
CA LEU A 2 11.08 0.88 14.49
C LEU A 2 11.67 2.26 14.14
N LEU A 3 11.32 3.33 14.88
CA LEU A 3 11.95 4.65 14.69
C LEU A 3 13.46 4.66 15.03
N GLY A 4 13.88 3.84 15.99
CA GLY A 4 15.28 3.69 16.37
C GLY A 4 16.06 2.88 15.34
N VAL A 5 15.56 1.69 14.99
CA VAL A 5 16.15 0.81 13.95
C VAL A 5 16.25 1.51 12.60
N SER A 6 15.28 2.35 12.24
CA SER A 6 15.34 3.13 10.99
C SER A 6 16.36 4.27 11.00
N GLY A 7 17.01 4.58 12.13
CA GLY A 7 17.89 5.75 12.24
C GLY A 7 17.15 7.10 12.13
N LEU A 8 15.82 7.10 12.30
CA LEU A 8 14.97 8.27 12.15
C LEU A 8 14.52 8.89 13.48
N LEU A 9 14.88 8.27 14.61
CA LEU A 9 14.68 8.82 15.94
C LEU A 9 15.73 9.93 16.21
N PRO A 10 15.32 11.18 16.45
CA PRO A 10 16.25 12.27 16.74
C PRO A 10 17.03 12.04 18.04
N ALA A 11 18.34 12.31 18.03
CA ALA A 11 19.20 12.21 19.23
C ALA A 11 18.89 13.27 20.28
N GLU A 12 18.40 14.44 19.86
CA GLU A 12 18.07 15.55 20.73
C GLU A 12 16.55 15.79 20.78
N PRO A 13 16.03 16.35 21.89
CA PRO A 13 14.67 16.87 21.96
C PRO A 13 14.41 17.86 20.83
N THR A 14 13.26 17.78 20.18
CA THR A 14 12.96 18.66 19.05
C THR A 14 12.49 20.05 19.50
N ARG A 15 12.19 20.23 20.81
CA ARG A 15 11.73 21.49 21.42
C ARG A 15 10.49 22.05 20.71
N ARG A 16 9.66 21.16 20.14
CA ARG A 16 8.44 21.53 19.40
C ARG A 16 7.22 21.65 20.29
N GLY A 17 7.32 21.16 21.53
CA GLY A 17 6.30 21.29 22.54
C GLY A 17 6.24 20.05 23.44
N PRO A 18 5.58 20.16 24.61
CA PRO A 18 5.59 19.12 25.63
C PRO A 18 5.09 17.75 25.14
N ALA A 19 4.11 17.72 24.24
CA ALA A 19 3.57 16.48 23.68
C ALA A 19 4.61 15.73 22.82
N THR A 20 5.36 16.45 21.99
CA THR A 20 6.40 15.84 21.13
C THR A 20 7.59 15.40 21.96
N ASP A 21 8.06 16.24 22.88
CA ASP A 21 9.20 15.89 23.73
C ASP A 21 8.84 14.74 24.69
N GLY A 22 7.59 14.68 25.18
CA GLY A 22 7.07 13.56 25.95
C GLY A 22 6.99 12.26 25.13
N TYR A 23 6.53 12.33 23.88
CA TYR A 23 6.54 11.17 22.96
C TYR A 23 7.96 10.68 22.67
N LEU A 24 8.89 11.61 22.39
CA LEU A 24 10.30 11.30 22.15
C LEU A 24 10.94 10.64 23.35
N ARG A 25 10.73 11.17 24.57
CA ARG A 25 11.25 10.58 25.81
C ARG A 25 10.76 9.15 25.99
N LYS A 26 9.44 8.91 25.92
CA LYS A 26 8.86 7.56 26.01
C LYS A 26 9.44 6.61 24.96
N THR A 27 9.68 7.11 23.75
CA THR A 27 10.24 6.30 22.65
C THR A 27 11.71 5.98 22.89
N TRP A 28 12.49 6.94 23.39
CA TRP A 28 13.89 6.76 23.77
C TRP A 28 14.07 5.82 24.96
N ASP A 29 13.23 5.93 25.99
CA ASP A 29 13.27 5.05 27.16
C ASP A 29 13.12 3.57 26.77
N ARG A 30 12.32 3.30 25.75
CA ARG A 30 12.18 1.95 25.16
C ARG A 30 13.34 1.60 24.24
N TRP A 31 13.72 2.50 23.33
CA TRP A 31 14.76 2.25 22.34
C TRP A 31 16.14 2.03 22.97
N TRP A 32 16.47 2.78 24.01
CA TRP A 32 17.77 2.70 24.68
C TRP A 32 18.09 1.29 25.18
N ARG A 33 17.08 0.56 25.67
CA ARG A 33 17.22 -0.81 26.18
C ARG A 33 17.50 -1.84 25.08
N GLU A 34 16.97 -1.60 23.89
CA GLU A 34 17.05 -2.54 22.76
C GLU A 34 18.17 -2.18 21.77
N ARG A 35 18.80 -1.01 21.94
CA ARG A 35 19.72 -0.43 20.94
C ARG A 35 20.89 -1.35 20.64
N ASP A 36 21.58 -1.84 21.67
CA ASP A 36 22.80 -2.63 21.51
C ASP A 36 22.50 -3.95 20.79
N GLY A 37 21.39 -4.60 21.14
CA GLY A 37 20.92 -5.81 20.43
C GLY A 37 20.49 -5.56 18.99
N CYS A 38 20.16 -4.32 18.64
CA CYS A 38 19.77 -3.93 17.29
C CYS A 38 20.89 -3.30 16.46
N GLU A 39 22.12 -3.16 16.98
CA GLU A 39 23.19 -2.36 16.38
C GLU A 39 23.42 -2.69 14.89
N ALA A 40 23.54 -3.98 14.57
CA ALA A 40 23.75 -4.48 13.20
C ALA A 40 22.57 -4.19 12.25
N SER A 41 21.38 -3.92 12.80
CA SER A 41 20.15 -3.67 12.04
C SER A 41 19.83 -2.18 11.92
N ILE A 42 20.60 -1.28 12.55
CA ILE A 42 20.35 0.16 12.48
C ILE A 42 20.64 0.66 11.06
N LEU A 43 19.62 1.22 10.42
CA LEU A 43 19.71 1.75 9.08
C LEU A 43 20.35 3.15 9.08
N PRO A 44 21.31 3.42 8.17
CA PRO A 44 21.85 4.76 8.01
C PRO A 44 20.79 5.72 7.47
N ARG A 45 20.75 6.93 8.02
CA ARG A 45 19.76 7.96 7.66
C ARG A 45 19.78 8.32 6.17
N SER A 46 20.93 8.16 5.51
CA SER A 46 21.12 8.43 4.07
C SER A 46 20.31 7.50 3.15
N LEU A 47 19.86 6.34 3.63
CA LEU A 47 18.96 5.47 2.85
C LEU A 47 17.58 6.09 2.65
N TRP A 48 17.18 7.01 3.54
CA TRP A 48 15.87 7.63 3.48
C TRP A 48 15.89 8.88 2.58
N ARG A 49 15.12 8.84 1.50
CA ARG A 49 14.79 10.02 0.71
C ARG A 49 13.66 10.79 1.36
N LEU A 50 13.98 11.80 2.16
CA LEU A 50 12.99 12.59 2.92
C LEU A 50 12.48 13.84 2.19
N GLN A 51 13.14 14.24 1.10
CA GLN A 51 12.77 15.41 0.31
C GLN A 51 11.69 15.07 -0.73
N GLY A 52 10.83 16.05 -1.07
CA GLY A 52 9.80 15.90 -2.11
C GLY A 52 8.64 14.96 -1.75
N LEU A 53 8.54 14.52 -0.48
CA LEU A 53 7.47 13.64 -0.03
C LEU A 53 6.23 14.43 0.41
N ARG A 54 5.05 13.92 0.05
CA ARG A 54 3.79 14.36 0.69
C ARG A 54 3.85 14.04 2.19
N PRO A 55 3.45 14.95 3.10
CA PRO A 55 3.55 14.73 4.54
C PRO A 55 2.92 13.42 5.04
N ALA A 56 1.78 13.01 4.47
CA ALA A 56 1.12 11.74 4.80
C ALA A 56 1.93 10.48 4.44
N ASN A 57 2.89 10.58 3.53
CA ASN A 57 3.77 9.48 3.11
C ASN A 57 5.12 9.49 3.82
N HIS A 58 5.34 10.38 4.79
CA HIS A 58 6.63 10.49 5.46
C HIS A 58 7.00 9.17 6.18
N PRO A 59 8.26 8.69 6.10
CA PRO A 59 8.69 7.42 6.69
C PRO A 59 8.36 7.27 8.18
N HIS A 60 8.43 8.35 8.95
CA HIS A 60 8.01 8.35 10.36
C HIS A 60 6.60 7.79 10.57
N ARG A 61 5.60 8.26 9.79
CA ARG A 61 4.23 7.77 9.90
C ARG A 61 4.07 6.34 9.42
N ARG A 62 4.81 5.96 8.39
CA ARG A 62 4.80 4.59 7.85
C ARG A 62 5.33 3.60 8.88
N LEU A 63 6.42 3.96 9.55
CA LEU A 63 7.00 3.16 10.64
C LEU A 63 6.10 3.13 11.86
N ALA A 64 5.43 4.24 12.19
CA ALA A 64 4.45 4.26 13.27
C ALA A 64 3.27 3.32 12.99
N LEU A 65 2.71 3.37 11.77
CA LEU A 65 1.65 2.47 11.34
C LEU A 65 2.09 1.00 11.39
N ALA A 66 3.29 0.69 10.88
CA ALA A 66 3.85 -0.66 10.95
C ALA A 66 4.05 -1.12 12.41
N ALA A 67 4.47 -0.23 13.31
CA ALA A 67 4.61 -0.56 14.73
C ALA A 67 3.25 -0.88 15.37
N HIS A 68 2.17 -0.17 14.99
CA HIS A 68 0.81 -0.50 15.42
C HIS A 68 0.38 -1.87 14.92
N TRP A 69 0.60 -2.18 13.64
CA TRP A 69 0.29 -3.50 13.07
C TRP A 69 1.04 -4.64 13.75
N LEU A 70 2.34 -4.45 14.04
CA LEU A 70 3.14 -5.46 14.73
C LEU A 70 2.71 -5.66 16.19
N ALA A 71 2.17 -4.64 16.83
CA ALA A 71 1.69 -4.71 18.21
C ALA A 71 0.25 -5.26 18.32
N ASP A 72 -0.47 -5.35 17.20
CA ASP A 72 -1.87 -5.74 17.15
C ASP A 72 -2.00 -7.24 16.82
N ALA A 73 -2.09 -8.05 17.88
CA ALA A 73 -2.26 -9.50 17.75
C ALA A 73 -3.55 -9.89 17.00
N GLY A 74 -4.57 -9.03 16.96
CA GLY A 74 -5.84 -9.27 16.28
C GLY A 74 -5.87 -8.82 14.83
N LEU A 75 -4.78 -8.24 14.28
CA LEU A 75 -4.77 -7.74 12.90
C LEU A 75 -5.08 -8.85 11.89
N ILE A 76 -4.43 -10.01 12.04
CA ILE A 76 -4.60 -11.14 11.13
C ILE A 76 -6.04 -11.67 11.21
N ASP A 77 -6.57 -11.88 12.42
CA ASP A 77 -7.95 -12.34 12.61
C ASP A 77 -8.98 -11.39 11.98
N ARG A 78 -8.77 -10.07 12.11
CA ARG A 78 -9.65 -9.07 11.48
C ARG A 78 -9.56 -9.12 9.95
N LEU A 79 -8.37 -9.32 9.38
CA LEU A 79 -8.21 -9.48 7.93
C LEU A 79 -8.88 -10.77 7.45
N GLU A 80 -8.74 -11.88 8.17
CA GLU A 80 -9.41 -13.14 7.85
C GLU A 80 -10.94 -13.00 7.93
N ALA A 81 -11.46 -12.35 8.97
CA ALA A 81 -12.88 -12.07 9.12
C ALA A 81 -13.42 -11.16 8.00
N TRP A 82 -12.66 -10.11 7.64
CA TRP A 82 -12.96 -9.23 6.51
C TRP A 82 -13.00 -10.01 5.19
N PHE A 83 -12.01 -10.86 4.93
CA PHE A 83 -11.95 -11.63 3.70
C PHE A 83 -13.10 -12.64 3.61
N ALA A 84 -13.38 -13.36 4.70
CA ALA A 84 -14.52 -14.27 4.76
C ALA A 84 -15.86 -13.54 4.54
N TYR A 85 -16.01 -12.31 5.05
CA TYR A 85 -17.15 -11.46 4.73
C TYR A 85 -17.19 -11.10 3.24
N ALA A 86 -16.07 -10.71 2.64
CA ALA A 86 -15.98 -10.38 1.22
C ALA A 86 -16.38 -11.57 0.33
N VAL A 87 -15.93 -12.78 0.64
CA VAL A 87 -16.31 -14.02 -0.06
C VAL A 87 -17.82 -14.25 0.02
N ARG A 88 -18.42 -14.18 1.22
CA ARG A 88 -19.89 -14.32 1.36
C ARG A 88 -20.66 -13.28 0.56
N ASN A 89 -20.15 -12.06 0.45
CA ASN A 89 -20.79 -11.00 -0.34
C ASN A 89 -20.72 -11.27 -1.84
N LEU A 90 -19.60 -11.84 -2.32
CA LEU A 90 -19.46 -12.27 -3.72
C LEU A 90 -20.44 -13.41 -4.07
N GLU A 91 -20.61 -14.37 -3.16
CA GLU A 91 -21.53 -15.50 -3.38
C GLU A 91 -23.00 -15.05 -3.37
N ALA A 92 -23.34 -14.09 -2.52
CA ALA A 92 -24.72 -13.60 -2.38
C ALA A 92 -25.11 -12.54 -3.43
N ASN A 93 -24.14 -11.86 -4.05
CA ASN A 93 -24.41 -10.75 -4.97
C ASN A 93 -23.53 -10.86 -6.23
N ASP A 94 -24.17 -10.80 -7.40
CA ASP A 94 -23.48 -10.78 -8.70
C ASP A 94 -22.50 -9.58 -8.84
N ARG A 95 -22.73 -8.50 -8.08
CA ARG A 95 -21.82 -7.35 -7.97
C ARG A 95 -21.64 -6.93 -6.51
N PRO A 96 -20.50 -7.25 -5.87
CA PRO A 96 -20.25 -6.85 -4.49
C PRO A 96 -20.12 -5.32 -4.36
N ASN A 97 -20.51 -4.76 -3.22
CA ASN A 97 -20.26 -3.36 -2.91
C ASN A 97 -18.77 -3.15 -2.56
N ARG A 98 -17.98 -2.93 -3.61
CA ARG A 98 -16.52 -2.77 -3.53
C ARG A 98 -16.08 -1.57 -2.70
N THR A 99 -16.84 -0.47 -2.72
CA THR A 99 -16.57 0.71 -1.88
C THR A 99 -16.66 0.34 -0.41
N ARG A 100 -17.73 -0.38 -0.03
CA ARG A 100 -17.88 -0.86 1.34
C ARG A 100 -16.76 -1.82 1.76
N LEU A 101 -16.35 -2.74 0.89
CA LEU A 101 -15.22 -3.64 1.17
C LEU A 101 -13.91 -2.87 1.41
N ALA A 102 -13.66 -1.82 0.63
CA ALA A 102 -12.50 -0.95 0.80
C ALA A 102 -12.59 -0.10 2.08
N ASP A 103 -13.78 0.38 2.44
CA ASP A 103 -14.02 1.15 3.67
C ASP A 103 -13.86 0.27 4.92
N ASP A 104 -14.41 -0.94 4.91
CA ASP A 104 -14.26 -1.92 5.99
C ASP A 104 -12.77 -2.30 6.16
N LEU A 105 -12.04 -2.49 5.05
CA LEU A 105 -10.60 -2.73 5.09
C LEU A 105 -9.82 -1.52 5.63
N PHE A 106 -10.22 -0.29 5.23
CA PHE A 106 -9.64 0.94 5.73
C PHE A 106 -9.77 1.06 7.25
N LEU A 107 -10.95 0.72 7.79
CA LEU A 107 -11.20 0.69 9.23
C LEU A 107 -10.36 -0.40 9.92
N GLY A 108 -10.27 -1.59 9.34
CA GLY A 108 -9.51 -2.71 9.90
C GLY A 108 -7.99 -2.49 9.94
N LEU A 109 -7.45 -1.70 8.99
CA LEU A 109 -6.02 -1.41 8.85
C LEU A 109 -5.58 -0.13 9.58
N ASN A 110 -6.49 0.79 9.93
CA ASN A 110 -6.11 1.96 10.73
C ASN A 110 -6.15 1.63 12.23
N PRO A 111 -5.15 2.07 13.02
CA PRO A 111 -5.21 1.91 14.47
C PRO A 111 -6.37 2.72 15.03
N ALA A 112 -7.16 2.12 15.93
CA ALA A 112 -8.30 2.78 16.55
C ALA A 112 -7.89 3.98 17.43
N ASN A 113 -6.77 3.87 18.13
CA ASN A 113 -6.25 4.90 19.02
C ASN A 113 -4.77 5.19 18.70
N ASP A 114 -4.50 6.40 18.23
CA ASP A 114 -3.15 6.94 18.18
C ASP A 114 -3.18 8.42 18.59
N ASP A 115 -2.55 8.73 19.72
CA ASP A 115 -2.63 10.09 20.30
C ASP A 115 -1.63 11.07 19.69
N PHE A 116 -0.58 10.57 19.01
CA PHE A 116 0.53 11.39 18.54
C PHE A 116 0.55 11.52 17.02
N TRP A 117 0.76 10.42 16.30
CA TRP A 117 0.79 10.35 14.84
C TRP A 117 -0.54 10.71 14.19
N SER A 118 -1.70 10.50 14.83
CA SER A 118 -2.96 11.01 14.27
C SER A 118 -2.93 12.53 14.09
N ARG A 119 -2.12 13.25 14.87
CA ARG A 119 -2.00 14.72 14.83
C ARG A 119 -0.64 15.23 14.33
N HIS A 120 0.34 14.38 14.04
CA HIS A 120 1.68 14.82 13.62
C HIS A 120 2.13 14.14 12.33
N TRP A 121 2.65 14.94 11.38
CA TRP A 121 3.27 14.41 10.16
C TRP A 121 4.66 13.83 10.42
N THR A 122 5.43 14.48 11.29
CA THR A 122 6.80 14.11 11.67
C THR A 122 7.05 14.46 13.14
N LEU A 123 8.18 14.01 13.70
CA LEU A 123 8.64 14.43 15.03
C LEU A 123 9.01 15.92 15.12
N ARG A 124 8.99 16.65 13.98
CA ARG A 124 9.28 18.09 13.90
C ARG A 124 8.09 18.92 13.44
N SER A 125 7.00 18.31 12.98
CA SER A 125 5.83 19.05 12.52
C SER A 125 5.07 19.68 13.69
N LYS A 126 4.38 20.80 13.43
CA LYS A 126 3.35 21.28 14.37
C LYS A 126 2.18 20.27 14.39
N PRO A 127 1.45 20.16 15.51
CA PRO A 127 0.23 19.35 15.55
C PRO A 127 -0.80 19.89 14.56
N MET A 128 -1.56 18.97 13.97
CA MET A 128 -2.71 19.24 13.12
C MET A 128 -3.93 19.58 13.97
N SER A 129 -4.77 20.50 13.47
CA SER A 129 -6.02 20.89 14.11
C SER A 129 -7.00 19.72 14.19
N GLN A 130 -7.07 18.91 13.14
CA GLN A 130 -7.91 17.72 13.06
C GLN A 130 -7.05 16.45 13.02
N PRO A 131 -7.48 15.37 13.69
CA PRO A 131 -6.81 14.07 13.58
C PRO A 131 -6.93 13.56 12.14
N GLN A 132 -5.89 12.87 11.68
CA GLN A 132 -5.79 12.29 10.35
C GLN A 132 -5.39 10.82 10.45
N PRO A 133 -6.00 9.92 9.66
CA PRO A 133 -5.66 8.51 9.67
C PRO A 133 -4.18 8.30 9.28
N LEU A 134 -3.57 7.26 9.84
CA LEU A 134 -2.18 6.91 9.51
C LEU A 134 -2.09 6.28 8.10
N LEU A 135 -3.19 5.68 7.64
CA LEU A 135 -3.34 5.11 6.31
C LEU A 135 -4.58 5.70 5.62
N GLY A 136 -4.40 6.41 4.49
CA GLY A 136 -5.52 6.90 3.69
C GLY A 136 -6.12 5.82 2.77
N HIS A 137 -7.38 6.01 2.33
CA HIS A 137 -8.11 5.07 1.46
C HIS A 137 -7.33 4.67 0.21
N THR A 138 -6.69 5.62 -0.48
CA THR A 138 -5.85 5.33 -1.64
C THR A 138 -4.82 4.23 -1.36
N ARG A 139 -4.16 4.31 -0.20
CA ARG A 139 -3.11 3.36 0.15
C ARG A 139 -3.70 2.02 0.61
N VAL A 140 -4.94 2.01 1.09
CA VAL A 140 -5.67 0.76 1.34
C VAL A 140 -5.86 0.00 0.04
N THR A 141 -6.24 0.68 -1.05
CA THR A 141 -6.33 0.07 -2.39
C THR A 141 -4.99 -0.50 -2.83
N ASP A 142 -3.89 0.25 -2.65
CA ASP A 142 -2.55 -0.25 -2.97
C ASP A 142 -2.20 -1.51 -2.17
N LEU A 143 -2.52 -1.55 -0.88
CA LEU A 143 -2.26 -2.73 -0.03
C LEU A 143 -3.16 -3.91 -0.39
N ALA A 144 -4.42 -3.66 -0.70
CA ALA A 144 -5.36 -4.70 -1.14
C ALA A 144 -4.82 -5.44 -2.37
N VAL A 145 -4.44 -4.69 -3.39
CA VAL A 145 -4.06 -5.23 -4.71
C VAL A 145 -2.64 -5.79 -4.71
N ASN A 146 -1.69 -5.16 -4.02
CA ASN A 146 -0.28 -5.57 -4.08
C ASN A 146 0.14 -6.54 -2.96
N VAL A 147 -0.65 -6.66 -1.88
CA VAL A 147 -0.25 -7.43 -0.69
C VAL A 147 -1.35 -8.36 -0.20
N ILE A 148 -2.50 -7.82 0.19
CA ILE A 148 -3.50 -8.56 0.98
C ILE A 148 -4.23 -9.62 0.15
N LEU A 149 -4.77 -9.24 -1.02
CA LEU A 149 -5.46 -10.20 -1.90
C LEU A 149 -4.48 -11.26 -2.47
N PRO A 150 -3.26 -10.91 -2.94
CA PRO A 150 -2.26 -11.91 -3.29
C PRO A 150 -1.92 -12.87 -2.15
N TRP A 151 -1.78 -12.36 -0.92
CA TRP A 151 -1.54 -13.20 0.26
C TRP A 151 -2.68 -14.20 0.51
N PHE A 152 -3.94 -13.75 0.42
CA PHE A 152 -5.10 -14.65 0.53
C PHE A 152 -5.17 -15.67 -0.60
N PHE A 153 -4.86 -15.28 -1.83
CA PHE A 153 -4.81 -16.19 -2.98
C PHE A 153 -3.82 -17.34 -2.74
N THR A 154 -2.57 -17.01 -2.37
CA THR A 154 -1.54 -18.01 -2.10
C THR A 154 -1.93 -18.91 -0.93
N ARG A 155 -2.39 -18.32 0.19
CA ARG A 155 -2.78 -19.08 1.38
C ARG A 155 -3.96 -20.03 1.11
N ALA A 156 -4.95 -19.58 0.33
CA ALA A 156 -6.07 -20.43 -0.05
C ALA A 156 -5.62 -21.60 -0.94
N GLY A 157 -4.67 -21.36 -1.86
CA GLY A 157 -4.06 -22.41 -2.68
C GLY A 157 -3.32 -23.45 -1.85
N GLU A 158 -2.47 -23.01 -0.91
CA GLU A 158 -1.76 -23.90 0.02
C GLU A 158 -2.72 -24.71 0.89
N GLY A 159 -3.80 -24.08 1.36
CA GLY A 159 -4.87 -24.73 2.10
C GLY A 159 -5.83 -25.59 1.26
N ARG A 160 -5.60 -25.73 -0.05
CA ARG A 160 -6.45 -26.44 -1.01
C ARG A 160 -7.92 -25.98 -0.99
N ASN A 161 -8.16 -24.70 -0.67
CA ASN A 161 -9.48 -24.10 -0.69
C ASN A 161 -9.67 -23.34 -2.01
N GLY A 162 -10.05 -24.08 -3.06
CA GLY A 162 -10.24 -23.52 -4.40
C GLY A 162 -11.32 -22.44 -4.48
N GLY A 163 -12.35 -22.50 -3.62
CA GLY A 163 -13.39 -21.47 -3.55
C GLY A 163 -12.83 -20.13 -3.09
N PHE A 164 -12.05 -20.12 -2.00
CA PHE A 164 -11.43 -18.91 -1.47
C PHE A 164 -10.35 -18.38 -2.42
N GLN A 165 -9.60 -19.26 -3.09
CA GLN A 165 -8.60 -18.85 -4.07
C GLN A 165 -9.24 -18.13 -5.26
N LYS A 166 -10.31 -18.69 -5.85
CA LYS A 166 -11.08 -18.03 -6.92
C LYS A 166 -11.71 -16.72 -6.46
N ALA A 167 -12.20 -16.65 -5.22
CA ALA A 167 -12.76 -15.44 -4.67
C ALA A 167 -11.70 -14.33 -4.49
N ALA A 168 -10.49 -14.66 -4.02
CA ALA A 168 -9.38 -13.72 -3.92
C ALA A 168 -8.99 -13.17 -5.30
N GLU A 169 -8.87 -14.05 -6.30
CA GLU A 169 -8.58 -13.67 -7.68
C GLU A 169 -9.68 -12.77 -8.26
N ARG A 170 -10.95 -13.14 -8.06
CA ARG A 170 -12.08 -12.34 -8.52
C ARG A 170 -12.11 -10.96 -7.90
N LEU A 171 -11.88 -10.87 -6.58
CA LEU A 171 -11.78 -9.59 -5.88
C LEU A 171 -10.63 -8.75 -6.43
N TRP A 172 -9.50 -9.36 -6.77
CA TRP A 172 -8.34 -8.66 -7.31
C TRP A 172 -8.63 -8.04 -8.68
N PHE A 173 -9.23 -8.80 -9.60
CA PHE A 173 -9.60 -8.29 -10.93
C PHE A 173 -10.69 -7.22 -10.87
N ASP A 174 -11.65 -7.36 -9.96
CA ASP A 174 -12.77 -6.43 -9.82
C ASP A 174 -12.45 -5.22 -8.92
N TRP A 175 -11.29 -5.19 -8.27
CA TRP A 175 -10.97 -4.17 -7.27
C TRP A 175 -11.00 -2.75 -7.87
N PRO A 176 -11.58 -1.73 -7.18
CA PRO A 176 -11.63 -0.37 -7.71
C PRO A 176 -10.26 0.19 -8.05
N CYS A 177 -10.20 1.07 -9.05
CA CYS A 177 -8.98 1.78 -9.42
C CYS A 177 -8.27 2.43 -8.22
N ALA A 178 -6.94 2.28 -8.18
CA ALA A 178 -6.06 3.01 -7.28
C ALA A 178 -5.80 4.44 -7.80
N GLU A 179 -5.10 5.24 -6.97
CA GLU A 179 -4.68 6.57 -7.40
C GLU A 179 -3.79 6.50 -8.62
N ASP A 180 -3.93 7.53 -9.44
CA ASP A 180 -3.06 7.75 -10.55
C ASP A 180 -1.67 8.19 -10.10
N ASN A 181 -0.64 7.75 -10.83
CA ASN A 181 0.73 8.20 -10.63
C ASN A 181 1.34 8.69 -11.95
N ALA A 182 2.49 9.35 -11.89
CA ALA A 182 3.11 9.93 -13.08
C ALA A 182 3.41 8.87 -14.16
N VAL A 183 3.86 7.68 -13.75
CA VAL A 183 4.13 6.55 -14.64
C VAL A 183 2.85 6.09 -15.31
N LEU A 184 1.77 5.87 -14.56
CA LEU A 184 0.49 5.43 -15.09
C LEU A 184 -0.15 6.48 -16.02
N ARG A 185 -0.01 7.77 -15.73
CA ARG A 185 -0.44 8.85 -16.65
C ARG A 185 0.35 8.84 -17.96
N GLN A 186 1.67 8.71 -17.87
CA GLN A 186 2.53 8.66 -19.04
C GLN A 186 2.26 7.40 -19.88
N ALA A 187 2.10 6.26 -19.22
CA ALA A 187 1.76 4.99 -19.86
C ALA A 187 0.46 5.08 -20.64
N ARG A 188 -0.58 5.68 -20.04
CA ARG A 188 -1.87 5.90 -20.72
C ARG A 188 -1.73 6.82 -21.93
N ALA A 189 -1.06 7.96 -21.76
CA ALA A 189 -0.84 8.89 -22.87
C ALA A 189 -0.08 8.22 -24.03
N ARG A 190 0.91 7.38 -23.70
CA ARG A 190 1.77 6.69 -24.67
C ARG A 190 1.08 5.52 -25.37
N LEU A 191 0.34 4.69 -24.63
CA LEU A 191 -0.21 3.42 -25.13
C LEU A 191 -1.68 3.51 -25.54
N LEU A 192 -2.46 4.39 -24.92
CA LEU A 192 -3.90 4.51 -25.12
C LEU A 192 -4.31 5.88 -25.70
N GLY A 193 -3.37 6.82 -25.82
CA GLY A 193 -3.64 8.20 -26.23
C GLY A 193 -4.37 9.04 -25.16
N ASN A 194 -4.51 10.34 -25.44
CA ASN A 194 -5.02 11.32 -24.46
C ASN A 194 -6.56 11.40 -24.36
N ALA A 195 -7.29 10.77 -25.28
CA ALA A 195 -8.76 10.81 -25.34
C ALA A 195 -9.45 9.84 -24.36
N HIS A 196 -8.68 8.97 -23.70
CA HIS A 196 -9.20 7.74 -23.10
C HIS A 196 -8.98 7.66 -21.57
N ARG A 197 -9.28 8.76 -20.86
CA ARG A 197 -9.04 8.85 -19.40
C ARG A 197 -9.81 7.81 -18.56
N GLY A 198 -10.86 7.19 -19.10
CA GLY A 198 -11.70 6.17 -18.43
C GLY A 198 -11.56 4.74 -18.97
N VAL A 199 -10.50 4.43 -19.72
CA VAL A 199 -10.30 3.05 -20.24
C VAL A 199 -9.98 2.07 -19.12
N LEU A 200 -9.22 2.49 -18.11
CA LEU A 200 -8.90 1.64 -16.96
C LEU A 200 -10.02 1.74 -15.90
N ARG A 201 -10.69 0.64 -15.65
CA ARG A 201 -11.87 0.46 -14.80
C ARG A 201 -11.57 -0.27 -13.49
N SER A 202 -10.42 -0.94 -13.39
CA SER A 202 -9.98 -1.62 -12.17
C SER A 202 -8.51 -1.38 -11.86
N ALA A 203 -8.11 -1.64 -10.61
CA ALA A 203 -6.71 -1.62 -10.24
C ALA A 203 -5.90 -2.71 -10.93
N ALA A 204 -6.51 -3.85 -11.27
CA ALA A 204 -5.89 -4.91 -12.05
C ALA A 204 -5.44 -4.42 -13.44
N GLU A 205 -6.31 -3.69 -14.15
CA GLU A 205 -5.96 -3.11 -15.45
C GLU A 205 -4.84 -2.05 -15.32
N GLN A 206 -4.84 -1.29 -14.22
CA GLN A 206 -3.72 -0.38 -13.91
C GLN A 206 -2.42 -1.13 -13.67
N GLN A 207 -2.44 -2.27 -12.95
CA GLN A 207 -1.26 -3.12 -12.76
C GLN A 207 -0.77 -3.72 -14.07
N GLY A 208 -1.67 -4.19 -14.93
CA GLY A 208 -1.32 -4.69 -16.26
C GLY A 208 -0.62 -3.62 -17.12
N LEU A 209 -1.13 -2.38 -17.09
CA LEU A 209 -0.47 -1.28 -17.81
C LEU A 209 0.92 -0.95 -17.24
N LEU A 210 1.07 -0.95 -15.92
CA LEU A 210 2.37 -0.76 -15.27
C LEU A 210 3.35 -1.90 -15.59
N GLN A 211 2.86 -3.14 -15.72
CA GLN A 211 3.66 -4.27 -16.12
C GLN A 211 4.16 -4.13 -17.56
N ILE A 212 3.29 -3.75 -18.51
CA ILE A 212 3.69 -3.45 -19.89
C ILE A 212 4.80 -2.38 -19.94
N VAL A 213 4.68 -1.35 -19.11
CA VAL A 213 5.70 -0.30 -19.04
C VAL A 213 7.04 -0.86 -18.60
N ARG A 214 7.05 -1.63 -17.51
CA ARG A 214 8.27 -2.23 -16.95
C ARG A 214 8.92 -3.22 -17.91
N ASP A 215 8.12 -4.08 -18.52
CA ASP A 215 8.62 -5.19 -19.34
C ASP A 215 9.08 -4.72 -20.74
N PHE A 216 8.58 -3.57 -21.21
CA PHE A 216 8.84 -3.08 -22.57
C PHE A 216 9.19 -1.60 -22.66
N CYS A 217 8.31 -0.70 -22.20
CA CYS A 217 8.42 0.73 -22.50
C CYS A 217 9.63 1.40 -21.85
N ASP A 218 10.02 0.95 -20.64
CA ASP A 218 11.20 1.45 -19.91
C ASP A 218 12.52 1.08 -20.60
N HIS A 219 12.48 0.11 -21.52
CA HIS A 219 13.62 -0.33 -22.31
C HIS A 219 13.66 0.28 -23.73
N SER A 220 12.79 1.24 -24.03
CA SER A 220 12.65 1.83 -25.37
C SER A 220 12.58 3.36 -25.33
N ASN A 221 13.03 4.02 -26.40
CA ASN A 221 12.96 5.49 -26.51
C ASN A 221 11.50 5.99 -26.61
N SER A 222 11.26 7.31 -26.61
CA SER A 222 9.91 7.90 -26.61
C SER A 222 9.07 7.59 -27.85
N VAL A 223 9.69 7.18 -28.96
CA VAL A 223 9.02 6.79 -30.21
C VAL A 223 8.87 5.28 -30.36
N CYS A 224 9.18 4.50 -29.31
CA CYS A 224 9.10 3.04 -29.27
C CYS A 224 9.99 2.34 -30.31
N GLU A 225 11.10 2.97 -30.72
CA GLU A 225 12.09 2.32 -31.58
C GLU A 225 12.61 1.06 -30.88
N ASP A 226 12.64 -0.05 -31.62
CA ASP A 226 12.99 -1.40 -31.15
C ASP A 226 12.13 -1.98 -30.00
N CYS A 227 11.02 -1.32 -29.64
CA CYS A 227 10.07 -1.87 -28.68
C CYS A 227 9.36 -3.08 -29.28
N ARG A 228 9.45 -4.25 -28.61
CA ARG A 228 8.80 -5.48 -29.08
C ARG A 228 7.29 -5.52 -28.82
N PHE A 229 6.79 -4.66 -27.92
CA PHE A 229 5.39 -4.71 -27.48
C PHE A 229 4.37 -4.52 -28.62
N PRO A 230 4.50 -3.54 -29.54
CA PRO A 230 3.58 -3.40 -30.68
C PRO A 230 3.52 -4.66 -31.56
N GLY A 231 4.66 -5.30 -31.80
CA GLY A 231 4.72 -6.56 -32.56
C GLY A 231 3.99 -7.70 -31.86
N LEU A 232 4.12 -7.81 -30.54
CA LEU A 232 3.40 -8.81 -29.73
C LEU A 232 1.88 -8.58 -29.77
N VAL A 233 1.44 -7.32 -29.68
CA VAL A 233 0.01 -6.98 -29.75
C VAL A 233 -0.54 -7.27 -31.15
N ALA A 234 0.19 -6.94 -32.22
CA ALA A 234 -0.22 -7.22 -33.59
C ALA A 234 -0.31 -8.73 -33.89
N GLY A 235 0.55 -9.53 -33.26
CA GLY A 235 0.55 -11.00 -33.36
C GLY A 235 -0.32 -11.70 -32.32
N TRP A 236 -1.01 -10.96 -31.44
CA TRP A 236 -1.76 -11.57 -30.36
C TRP A 236 -3.02 -12.26 -30.90
N GLN A 237 -3.05 -13.58 -30.76
CA GLN A 237 -4.26 -14.35 -30.94
C GLN A 237 -4.87 -14.60 -29.56
N PRO A 238 -6.14 -14.22 -29.32
CA PRO A 238 -6.80 -14.58 -28.08
C PRO A 238 -6.78 -16.10 -27.97
N ALA A 239 -6.49 -16.61 -26.76
CA ALA A 239 -6.61 -18.04 -26.50
C ALA A 239 -8.03 -18.46 -26.90
N SER A 240 -8.15 -19.43 -27.79
CA SER A 240 -9.43 -20.06 -28.08
C SER A 240 -9.94 -20.67 -26.79
N ASP A 241 -10.96 -20.06 -26.19
CA ASP A 241 -11.62 -20.53 -24.97
C ASP A 241 -12.02 -21.99 -25.16
N GLY A 242 -11.20 -22.87 -24.58
CA GLY A 242 -11.32 -24.31 -24.68
C GLY A 242 -11.11 -24.94 -23.31
N CYS A 243 -12.11 -24.79 -22.45
CA CYS A 243 -12.73 -25.83 -21.61
C CYS A 243 -13.50 -25.21 -20.44
#